data_AF-M0PS49-F1
#
_entry.id   AF-M0PS49-F1
#
_cell.length_a   1.000
_cell.length_b   1.000
_cell.length_c   1.000
_cell.angle_alpha   90.00
_cell.angle_beta   90.00
_cell.angle_gamma   90.00
#
_symmetry.space_group_name_H-M   'P 1'
#
loop_
_entity.id
_entity.type
_entity.pdbx_description
1 polymer ?
#
loop_
_entity_poly.entity_id
_entity_poly.type
_entity_poly.pdbx_seq_one_letter_code
_entity_poly.pdbx_strand_id
1 'polypeptide(L)'
;MAVADEGSRHVAESGFVDRVRHLADAANPAFAAGSFLVPLAFLAASLALVSTELLFYTHVAAGAVWFGFALIFPAIIGPTLGGLDEEASAAVNRTLIPKAVFFLVGFSLTTVLSGTVLLTPDLGLGYGFGGTWSGLALGLGWGLFAFGLAVPHRLQLSAYYETLSPDPDASRLESIEKKNLVVGLFEAAVMLVLIVLMTGFRLG
;
A
#
# COMPACT_ATOMS: atom_id res chain seq x y z
N MET A 1 -13.71 14.69 -30.57
CA MET A 1 -12.75 13.74 -31.18
C MET A 1 -11.40 14.01 -30.56
N ALA A 2 -11.13 13.37 -29.42
CA ALA A 2 -9.84 13.46 -28.75
C ALA A 2 -8.90 12.41 -29.36
N VAL A 3 -7.71 12.84 -29.73
CA VAL A 3 -6.64 12.01 -30.28
C VAL A 3 -6.38 10.87 -29.30
N ALA A 4 -6.76 9.67 -29.70
CA ALA A 4 -6.47 8.45 -28.97
C ALA A 4 -4.95 8.28 -28.96
N ASP A 5 -4.35 8.33 -27.78
CA ASP A 5 -2.96 7.90 -27.63
C ASP A 5 -2.94 6.38 -27.86
N GLU A 6 -2.32 5.94 -28.96
CA GLU A 6 -2.11 4.53 -29.29
C GLU A 6 -1.37 3.79 -28.15
N GLY A 7 -0.74 4.51 -27.22
CA GLY A 7 -0.15 3.98 -25.99
C GLY A 7 -1.13 3.21 -25.09
N SER A 8 -2.41 3.61 -25.01
CA SER A 8 -3.39 3.00 -24.09
C SER A 8 -3.79 1.57 -24.47
N ARG A 9 -3.76 1.23 -25.76
CA ARG A 9 -4.10 -0.13 -26.26
C ARG A 9 -3.01 -1.16 -25.92
N HIS A 10 -1.76 -0.74 -25.72
CA HIS A 10 -0.66 -1.67 -25.49
C HIS A 10 -0.48 -2.11 -24.04
N VAL A 11 -1.00 -1.38 -23.04
CA VAL A 11 -0.64 -1.63 -21.64
C VAL A 11 -1.36 -2.85 -21.03
N ALA A 12 -2.59 -3.16 -21.46
CA ALA A 12 -3.33 -4.33 -20.98
C ALA A 12 -2.69 -5.67 -21.43
N GLU A 13 -2.01 -5.69 -22.58
CA GLU A 13 -1.29 -6.84 -23.13
C GLU A 13 0.22 -6.84 -22.82
N SER A 14 0.72 -5.77 -22.20
CA SER A 14 2.16 -5.58 -21.92
C SER A 14 2.70 -6.48 -20.81
N GLY A 15 4.02 -6.62 -20.74
CA GLY A 15 4.69 -7.37 -19.66
C GLY A 15 4.48 -6.71 -18.29
N PHE A 16 4.74 -7.46 -17.21
CA PHE A 16 4.67 -6.90 -15.85
C PHE A 16 5.54 -5.65 -15.68
N VAL A 17 6.74 -5.66 -16.26
CA VAL A 17 7.70 -4.54 -16.20
C VAL A 17 7.16 -3.29 -16.89
N ASP A 18 6.52 -3.45 -18.04
CA ASP A 18 5.96 -2.34 -18.81
C ASP A 18 4.80 -1.67 -18.06
N ARG A 19 3.93 -2.47 -17.41
CA ARG A 19 2.88 -1.94 -16.53
C ARG A 19 3.43 -1.16 -15.34
N VAL A 20 4.50 -1.65 -14.71
CA VAL A 20 5.15 -0.94 -13.61
C VAL A 20 5.77 0.37 -14.08
N ARG A 21 6.44 0.36 -15.25
CA ARG A 21 7.01 1.57 -15.84
C ARG A 21 5.95 2.61 -16.19
N HIS A 22 4.87 2.17 -16.87
CA HIS A 22 3.74 3.02 -17.18
C HIS A 22 3.15 3.66 -15.92
N LEU A 23 2.96 2.85 -14.86
CA LEU A 23 2.46 3.37 -13.59
C LEU A 23 3.42 4.37 -12.95
N ALA A 24 4.74 4.12 -13.01
CA ALA A 24 5.76 5.02 -12.48
C ALA A 24 5.76 6.36 -13.23
N ASP A 25 5.62 6.33 -14.55
CA ASP A 25 5.50 7.53 -15.38
C ASP A 25 4.24 8.32 -15.01
N ALA A 26 3.10 7.63 -14.85
CA ALA A 26 1.84 8.24 -14.40
C ALA A 26 1.91 8.81 -12.97
N ALA A 27 2.71 8.21 -12.09
CA ALA A 27 2.89 8.66 -10.71
C ALA A 27 3.88 9.83 -10.56
N ASN A 28 4.68 10.14 -11.60
CA ASN A 28 6.00 10.78 -11.54
C ASN A 28 7.08 9.80 -11.03
N PRO A 29 8.09 9.43 -11.85
CA PRO A 29 9.13 8.48 -11.47
C PRO A 29 9.94 8.88 -10.24
N ALA A 30 10.17 10.18 -10.01
CA ALA A 30 10.87 10.66 -8.83
C ALA A 30 10.03 10.45 -7.56
N PHE A 31 8.70 10.63 -7.65
CA PHE A 31 7.78 10.34 -6.56
C PHE A 31 7.70 8.83 -6.29
N ALA A 32 7.62 8.02 -7.35
CA ALA A 32 7.61 6.56 -7.24
C ALA A 32 8.89 6.07 -6.57
N ALA A 33 10.08 6.52 -7.00
CA ALA A 33 11.35 6.18 -6.36
C ALA A 33 11.42 6.68 -4.92
N GLY A 34 11.04 7.95 -4.68
CA GLY A 34 11.04 8.55 -3.34
C GLY A 34 10.18 7.79 -2.33
N SER A 35 9.06 7.22 -2.77
CA SER A 35 8.17 6.40 -1.94
C SER A 35 8.85 5.15 -1.35
N PHE A 36 9.91 4.65 -1.98
CA PHE A 36 10.73 3.54 -1.45
C PHE A 36 11.99 4.06 -0.79
N LEU A 37 12.72 4.93 -1.49
CA LEU A 37 14.05 5.37 -1.05
C LEU A 37 14.00 6.11 0.28
N VAL A 38 13.00 6.98 0.50
CA VAL A 38 12.90 7.75 1.75
C VAL A 38 12.70 6.83 2.96
N PRO A 39 11.63 6.01 3.05
CA PRO A 39 11.42 5.19 4.23
C PRO A 39 12.50 4.10 4.40
N LEU A 40 13.02 3.52 3.30
CA LEU A 40 14.12 2.56 3.37
C LEU A 40 15.46 3.21 3.80
N ALA A 41 15.70 4.47 3.48
CA ALA A 41 16.89 5.18 3.96
C ALA A 41 16.87 5.36 5.48
N PHE A 42 15.70 5.62 6.08
CA PHE A 42 15.56 5.67 7.55
C PHE A 42 15.80 4.30 8.19
N LEU A 43 15.29 3.22 7.57
CA LEU A 43 15.59 1.86 8.01
C LEU A 43 17.10 1.57 7.93
N ALA A 44 17.74 1.89 6.81
CA ALA A 44 19.17 1.71 6.62
C ALA A 44 20.00 2.54 7.61
N ALA A 45 19.60 3.78 7.86
CA ALA A 45 20.24 4.66 8.86
C ALA A 45 20.12 4.08 10.27
N SER A 46 18.96 3.50 10.62
CA SER A 46 18.75 2.84 11.91
C SER A 46 19.73 1.68 12.13
N LEU A 47 19.97 0.89 11.09
CA LEU A 47 20.94 -0.21 11.10
C LEU A 47 22.37 0.30 11.18
N ALA A 48 22.73 1.29 10.35
CA ALA A 48 24.08 1.84 10.28
C ALA A 48 24.50 2.54 11.59
N LEU A 49 23.56 3.19 12.26
CA LEU A 49 23.78 3.88 13.54
C LEU A 49 23.58 2.95 14.75
N VAL A 50 23.17 1.71 14.52
CA VAL A 50 22.84 0.74 15.57
C VAL A 50 21.86 1.34 16.60
N SER A 51 20.83 2.04 16.10
CA SER A 51 19.88 2.77 16.94
C SER A 51 18.52 2.07 16.97
N THR A 52 18.24 1.38 18.08
CA THR A 52 16.94 0.76 18.36
C THR A 52 15.81 1.80 18.39
N GLU A 53 16.08 2.99 18.93
CA GLU A 53 15.11 4.07 19.00
C GLU A 53 14.73 4.57 17.60
N LEU A 54 15.71 4.84 16.73
CA LEU A 54 15.45 5.26 15.36
C LEU A 54 14.73 4.17 14.57
N LEU A 55 15.10 2.91 14.76
CA LEU A 55 14.44 1.77 14.13
C LEU A 55 12.96 1.67 14.55
N PHE A 56 12.69 1.83 15.84
CA PHE A 56 11.34 1.79 16.39
C PHE A 56 10.46 2.91 15.86
N TYR A 57 10.95 4.16 15.87
CA TYR A 57 10.19 5.26 15.31
C TYR A 57 10.03 5.15 13.79
N THR A 58 11.02 4.61 13.08
CA THR A 58 10.89 4.29 11.65
C THR A 58 9.75 3.29 11.43
N HIS A 59 9.70 2.23 12.23
CA HIS A 59 8.63 1.22 12.17
C HIS A 59 7.25 1.83 12.46
N VAL A 60 7.12 2.57 13.56
CA VAL A 60 5.85 3.19 13.96
C VAL A 60 5.39 4.22 12.94
N ALA A 61 6.29 5.07 12.43
CA ALA A 61 5.96 6.06 11.43
C ALA A 61 5.53 5.40 10.11
N ALA A 62 6.29 4.40 9.63
CA ALA A 62 5.95 3.71 8.40
C ALA A 62 4.61 2.96 8.53
N GLY A 63 4.41 2.29 9.67
CA GLY A 63 3.18 1.56 9.98
C GLY A 63 1.99 2.48 10.09
N ALA A 64 2.11 3.62 10.78
CA ALA A 64 1.04 4.61 10.90
C ALA A 64 0.61 5.16 9.53
N VAL A 65 1.56 5.39 8.62
CA VAL A 65 1.27 5.82 7.25
C VAL A 65 0.54 4.73 6.47
N TRP A 66 1.04 3.49 6.48
CA TRP A 66 0.38 2.37 5.80
C TRP A 66 -1.04 2.15 6.33
N PHE A 67 -1.19 2.12 7.65
CA PHE A 67 -2.46 1.89 8.33
C PHE A 67 -3.45 3.04 8.12
N GLY A 68 -2.98 4.27 8.27
CA GLY A 68 -3.78 5.47 8.01
C GLY A 68 -4.27 5.50 6.57
N PHE A 69 -3.44 5.11 5.61
CA PHE A 69 -3.86 5.02 4.22
C PHE A 69 -4.88 3.90 3.98
N ALA A 70 -4.83 2.78 4.68
CA ALA A 70 -5.81 1.71 4.49
C ALA A 70 -7.18 2.02 5.12
N LEU A 71 -7.22 2.79 6.22
CA LEU A 71 -8.47 3.08 6.96
C LEU A 71 -9.03 4.47 6.66
N ILE A 72 -8.20 5.50 6.87
CA ILE A 72 -8.64 6.89 6.88
C ILE A 72 -8.85 7.37 5.45
N PHE A 73 -7.95 6.98 4.55
CA PHE A 73 -8.02 7.43 3.17
C PHE A 73 -9.31 6.97 2.47
N PRO A 74 -9.72 5.69 2.47
CA PRO A 74 -11.01 5.30 1.88
C PRO A 74 -12.21 5.93 2.58
N ALA A 75 -12.15 6.08 3.91
CA ALA A 75 -13.24 6.67 4.70
C ALA A 75 -13.50 8.15 4.36
N ILE A 76 -12.46 8.90 3.95
CA ILE A 76 -12.59 10.31 3.57
C ILE A 76 -12.72 10.47 2.06
N ILE A 77 -11.85 9.81 1.30
CA ILE A 77 -11.73 9.99 -0.15
C ILE A 77 -12.87 9.29 -0.88
N GLY A 78 -13.32 8.11 -0.41
CA GLY A 78 -14.45 7.41 -1.01
C GLY A 78 -15.71 8.27 -1.09
N PRO A 79 -16.22 8.81 0.03
CA PRO A 79 -17.35 9.73 0.02
C PRO A 79 -17.09 11.03 -0.75
N THR A 80 -15.85 11.54 -0.72
CA THR A 80 -15.49 12.75 -1.47
C THR A 80 -15.59 12.52 -2.98
N LEU A 81 -15.06 11.41 -3.49
CA LEU A 81 -15.15 11.03 -4.90
C LEU A 81 -16.59 10.74 -5.32
N GLY A 82 -17.38 10.10 -4.45
CA GLY A 82 -18.81 9.85 -4.71
C GLY A 82 -19.69 11.10 -4.77
N GLY A 83 -19.18 12.25 -4.29
CA GLY A 83 -19.84 13.55 -4.41
C GLY A 83 -19.50 14.33 -5.68
N LEU A 84 -18.53 13.85 -6.47
CA LEU A 84 -18.12 14.47 -7.74
C LEU A 84 -18.93 13.91 -8.91
N ASP A 85 -18.93 14.63 -10.02
CA ASP A 85 -19.38 14.04 -11.29
C ASP A 85 -18.36 12.99 -11.79
N GLU A 86 -18.80 12.16 -12.73
CA GLU A 86 -18.02 11.03 -13.24
C GLU A 86 -16.68 11.49 -13.84
N GLU A 87 -16.68 12.62 -14.57
CA GLU A 87 -15.49 13.13 -15.25
C GLU A 87 -14.45 13.65 -14.25
N ALA A 88 -14.87 14.39 -13.22
CA ALA A 88 -13.98 14.86 -12.16
C ALA A 88 -13.46 13.71 -11.29
N SER A 89 -14.31 12.74 -10.93
CA SER A 89 -13.89 11.54 -10.19
C SER A 89 -12.84 10.76 -10.97
N ALA A 90 -13.05 10.54 -12.27
CA ALA A 90 -12.08 9.89 -13.16
C ALA A 90 -10.76 10.68 -13.25
N ALA A 91 -10.82 12.01 -13.37
CA ALA A 91 -9.62 12.86 -13.42
C ALA A 91 -8.79 12.77 -12.14
N VAL A 92 -9.44 12.77 -10.97
CA VAL A 92 -8.75 12.59 -9.67
C VAL A 92 -8.15 11.19 -9.59
N ASN A 93 -8.93 10.14 -9.86
CA ASN A 93 -8.47 8.75 -9.78
C ASN A 93 -7.27 8.48 -10.70
N ARG A 94 -7.25 9.04 -11.91
CA ARG A 94 -6.14 8.88 -12.88
C ARG A 94 -4.80 9.36 -12.34
N THR A 95 -4.80 10.40 -11.52
CA THR A 95 -3.58 10.98 -10.96
C THR A 95 -3.25 10.43 -9.57
N LEU A 96 -4.27 10.04 -8.82
CA LEU A 96 -4.14 9.60 -7.44
C LEU A 96 -3.74 8.12 -7.33
N ILE A 97 -4.36 7.23 -8.10
CA ILE A 97 -4.13 5.78 -8.00
C ILE A 97 -2.66 5.40 -8.21
N PRO A 98 -1.97 5.88 -9.27
CA PRO A 98 -0.56 5.54 -9.47
C PRO A 98 0.33 5.94 -8.29
N LYS A 99 0.08 7.10 -7.69
CA LYS A 99 0.82 7.59 -6.53
C LYS A 99 0.52 6.76 -5.28
N ALA A 100 -0.76 6.51 -5.03
CA ALA A 100 -1.23 5.70 -3.91
C ALA A 100 -0.58 4.32 -3.90
N VAL A 101 -0.48 3.67 -5.06
CA VAL A 101 0.17 2.37 -5.22
C VAL A 101 1.62 2.38 -4.74
N PHE A 102 2.48 3.23 -5.31
CA PHE A 102 3.90 3.23 -4.93
C PHE A 102 4.10 3.66 -3.48
N PHE A 103 3.31 4.63 -3.03
CA PHE A 103 3.35 5.11 -1.67
C PHE A 103 3.00 4.00 -0.68
N LEU A 104 1.88 3.30 -0.89
CA LEU A 104 1.47 2.18 -0.05
C LEU A 104 2.49 1.04 -0.04
N VAL A 105 3.00 0.65 -1.21
CA VAL A 105 3.96 -0.47 -1.31
C VAL A 105 5.27 -0.13 -0.61
N GLY A 106 5.81 1.08 -0.79
CA GLY A 106 7.06 1.49 -0.16
C GLY A 106 6.96 1.55 1.38
N PHE A 107 5.87 2.13 1.90
CA PHE A 107 5.65 2.25 3.34
C PHE A 107 5.28 0.92 4.01
N SER A 108 4.45 0.10 3.38
CA SER A 108 4.11 -1.24 3.89
C SER A 108 5.32 -2.16 3.91
N LEU A 109 6.14 -2.15 2.85
CA LEU A 109 7.41 -2.88 2.81
C LEU A 109 8.35 -2.44 3.93
N THR A 110 8.53 -1.14 4.11
CA THR A 110 9.38 -0.61 5.19
C THR A 110 8.86 -1.01 6.56
N THR A 111 7.54 -1.02 6.76
CA THR A 111 6.90 -1.44 8.01
C THR A 111 7.22 -2.90 8.34
N VAL A 112 7.01 -3.82 7.39
CA VAL A 112 7.26 -5.25 7.64
C VAL A 112 8.76 -5.55 7.80
N LEU A 113 9.63 -4.88 7.03
CA LEU A 113 11.08 -5.04 7.17
C LEU A 113 11.60 -4.52 8.51
N SER A 114 11.22 -3.31 8.90
CA SER A 114 11.61 -2.74 10.20
C SER A 114 11.07 -3.57 11.37
N GLY A 115 9.85 -4.12 11.26
CA GLY A 115 9.28 -5.05 12.23
C GLY A 115 10.09 -6.35 12.32
N THR A 116 10.54 -6.91 11.19
CA THR A 116 11.43 -8.07 11.16
C THR A 116 12.75 -7.78 11.88
N VAL A 117 13.37 -6.63 11.62
CA VAL A 117 14.65 -6.26 12.27
C VAL A 117 14.46 -6.11 13.78
N LEU A 118 13.39 -5.44 14.23
CA LEU A 118 13.08 -5.28 15.66
C LEU A 118 12.88 -6.61 16.38
N LEU A 119 12.48 -7.66 15.65
CA LEU A 119 12.21 -9.00 16.16
C LEU A 119 13.40 -9.96 16.03
N THR A 120 14.52 -9.54 15.45
CA THR A 120 15.69 -10.39 15.24
C THR A 120 16.73 -10.10 16.33
N PRO A 121 16.83 -10.93 17.39
CA PRO A 121 17.67 -10.61 18.56
C PRO A 121 19.16 -10.59 18.22
N ASP A 122 19.58 -11.40 17.25
CA ASP A 122 20.96 -11.51 16.80
C ASP A 122 21.50 -10.22 16.15
N LEU A 123 20.60 -9.30 15.77
CA LEU A 123 20.98 -7.97 15.27
C LEU A 123 21.19 -6.94 16.38
N GLY A 124 20.85 -7.27 17.64
CA GLY A 124 21.06 -6.38 18.81
C GLY A 124 20.17 -5.12 18.83
N LEU A 125 19.21 -5.00 17.91
CA LEU A 125 18.39 -3.80 17.68
C LEU A 125 16.93 -3.94 18.08
N GLY A 126 16.59 -4.96 18.85
CA GLY A 126 15.24 -5.15 19.38
C GLY A 126 15.08 -4.59 20.80
N TYR A 127 13.88 -4.14 21.15
CA TYR A 127 13.50 -3.88 22.55
C TYR A 127 13.30 -5.17 23.38
N GLY A 128 13.78 -6.32 22.90
CA GLY A 128 13.49 -7.62 23.50
C GLY A 128 12.05 -8.09 23.24
N PHE A 129 11.40 -7.62 22.17
CA PHE A 129 10.11 -8.17 21.73
C PHE A 129 10.30 -9.64 21.34
N GLY A 130 9.97 -10.55 22.24
CA GLY A 130 10.06 -12.00 22.02
C GLY A 130 8.74 -12.68 22.35
N GLY A 131 8.56 -13.88 21.82
CA GLY A 131 7.41 -14.73 22.10
C GLY A 131 6.41 -14.85 20.96
N THR A 132 5.39 -15.68 21.17
CA THR A 132 4.42 -16.09 20.14
C THR A 132 3.69 -14.89 19.52
N TRP A 133 3.46 -13.83 20.29
CA TRP A 133 2.62 -12.70 19.89
C TRP A 133 3.26 -11.74 18.93
N SER A 134 4.52 -11.41 19.16
CA SER A 134 5.29 -10.61 18.23
C SER A 134 5.57 -11.39 16.94
N GLY A 135 5.77 -12.72 17.04
CA GLY A 135 5.84 -13.61 15.88
C GLY A 135 4.52 -13.67 15.08
N LEU A 136 3.37 -13.77 15.75
CA LEU A 136 2.05 -13.75 15.10
C LEU A 136 1.77 -12.39 14.46
N ALA A 137 2.10 -11.28 15.14
CA ALA A 137 1.96 -9.94 14.59
C ALA A 137 2.82 -9.77 13.33
N LEU A 138 4.08 -10.25 13.36
CA LEU A 138 4.97 -10.19 12.20
C LEU A 138 4.46 -11.06 11.05
N GLY A 139 4.05 -12.30 11.34
CA GLY A 139 3.48 -13.21 10.34
C GLY A 139 2.23 -12.65 9.70
N LEU A 140 1.33 -12.07 10.49
CA LEU A 140 0.12 -11.41 10.00
C LEU A 140 0.45 -10.13 9.22
N GLY A 141 1.45 -9.36 9.62
CA GLY A 141 1.92 -8.17 8.90
C GLY A 141 2.49 -8.52 7.52
N TRP A 142 3.36 -9.53 7.43
CA TRP A 142 3.85 -10.05 6.14
C TRP A 142 2.73 -10.67 5.30
N GLY A 143 1.81 -11.38 5.93
CA GLY A 143 0.62 -11.93 5.29
C GLY A 143 -0.25 -10.84 4.68
N LEU A 144 -0.50 -9.75 5.41
CA LEU A 144 -1.26 -8.61 4.94
C LEU A 144 -0.52 -7.86 3.83
N PHE A 145 0.79 -7.68 3.92
CA PHE A 145 1.60 -7.11 2.85
C PHE A 145 1.51 -7.94 1.55
N ALA A 146 1.69 -9.26 1.65
CA ALA A 146 1.59 -10.17 0.51
C ALA A 146 0.17 -10.20 -0.08
N PHE A 147 -0.86 -10.23 0.80
CA PHE A 147 -2.25 -10.11 0.40
C PHE A 147 -2.51 -8.80 -0.34
N GLY A 148 -2.00 -7.68 0.18
CA GLY A 148 -2.12 -6.34 -0.40
C GLY A 148 -1.61 -6.27 -1.84
N LEU A 149 -0.43 -6.85 -2.08
CA LEU A 149 0.16 -6.97 -3.42
C LEU A 149 -0.65 -7.89 -4.36
N ALA A 150 -1.20 -8.98 -3.82
CA ALA A 150 -1.87 -10.01 -4.60
C ALA A 150 -3.32 -9.65 -4.96
N VAL A 151 -4.07 -9.01 -4.06
CA VAL A 151 -5.52 -8.85 -4.16
C VAL A 151 -5.92 -7.39 -4.38
N PRO A 152 -5.88 -6.47 -3.40
CA PRO A 152 -6.35 -5.10 -3.60
C PRO A 152 -5.58 -4.35 -4.67
N HIS A 153 -4.25 -4.52 -4.73
CA HIS A 153 -3.46 -3.88 -5.80
C HIS A 153 -3.89 -4.35 -7.20
N ARG A 154 -4.21 -5.63 -7.36
CA ARG A 154 -4.75 -6.14 -8.63
C ARG A 154 -6.13 -5.57 -8.95
N LEU A 155 -7.01 -5.47 -7.95
CA LEU A 155 -8.34 -4.88 -8.11
C LEU A 155 -8.24 -3.40 -8.49
N GLN A 156 -7.43 -2.63 -7.79
CA GLN A 156 -7.21 -1.20 -8.04
C GLN A 156 -6.61 -0.97 -9.43
N LEU A 157 -5.61 -1.75 -9.84
CA LEU A 157 -5.05 -1.66 -11.18
C LEU A 157 -6.05 -2.08 -12.26
N SER A 158 -6.86 -3.12 -11.99
CA SER A 158 -7.90 -3.53 -12.95
C SER A 158 -8.95 -2.45 -13.15
N ALA A 159 -9.39 -1.77 -12.09
CA ALA A 159 -10.28 -0.62 -12.18
C ALA A 159 -9.62 0.52 -12.95
N TYR A 160 -8.38 0.87 -12.60
CA TYR A 160 -7.62 1.92 -13.27
C TYR A 160 -7.49 1.71 -14.78
N TYR A 161 -7.10 0.51 -15.21
CA TYR A 161 -6.96 0.20 -16.63
C TYR A 161 -8.31 0.09 -17.35
N GLU A 162 -9.37 -0.35 -16.68
CA GLU A 162 -10.72 -0.36 -17.24
C GLU A 162 -11.23 1.08 -17.49
N THR A 163 -10.98 2.02 -16.58
CA THR A 163 -11.31 3.45 -16.76
C THR A 163 -10.50 4.13 -17.87
N LEU A 164 -9.36 3.57 -18.25
CA LEU A 164 -8.56 4.02 -19.40
C LEU A 164 -8.94 3.32 -20.71
N SER A 165 -9.83 2.32 -20.66
CA SER A 165 -10.29 1.57 -21.84
C SER A 165 -11.02 2.51 -22.82
N PRO A 166 -10.92 2.26 -24.14
CA PRO A 166 -11.70 2.99 -25.15
C PRO A 166 -13.21 2.83 -24.98
N ASP A 167 -13.65 1.72 -24.38
CA ASP A 167 -15.05 1.40 -24.09
C ASP A 167 -15.15 0.86 -22.65
N PRO A 168 -15.21 1.73 -21.63
CA PRO A 168 -15.28 1.31 -20.22
C PRO A 168 -16.60 0.60 -19.91
N ASP A 169 -16.52 -0.62 -19.36
CA ASP A 169 -17.71 -1.36 -18.92
C ASP A 169 -18.11 -0.96 -17.49
N ALA A 170 -19.20 -0.19 -17.39
CA ALA A 170 -19.77 0.25 -16.12
C ALA A 170 -20.14 -0.91 -15.17
N SER A 171 -20.63 -2.03 -15.72
CA SER A 171 -21.00 -3.20 -14.90
C SER A 171 -19.78 -3.90 -14.32
N ARG A 172 -18.68 -3.92 -15.08
CA ARG A 172 -17.40 -4.46 -14.63
C ARG A 172 -16.78 -3.58 -13.55
N LEU A 173 -16.79 -2.26 -13.73
CA LEU A 173 -16.33 -1.28 -12.74
C LEU A 173 -17.09 -1.41 -11.43
N GLU A 174 -18.42 -1.44 -11.47
CA GLU A 174 -19.26 -1.62 -10.27
C GLU A 174 -18.93 -2.93 -9.54
N SER A 175 -18.69 -4.01 -10.29
CA SER A 175 -18.30 -5.30 -9.70
C SER A 175 -16.93 -5.26 -9.01
N ILE A 176 -15.98 -4.49 -9.56
CA ILE A 176 -14.65 -4.31 -8.98
C ILE A 176 -14.74 -3.43 -7.73
N GLU A 177 -15.53 -2.36 -7.75
CA GLU A 177 -15.75 -1.48 -6.59
C GLU A 177 -16.35 -2.23 -5.40
N LYS A 178 -17.38 -3.06 -5.63
CA LYS A 178 -17.97 -3.90 -4.58
C LYS A 178 -16.93 -4.85 -3.96
N LYS A 179 -16.08 -5.46 -4.79
CA LYS A 179 -14.99 -6.32 -4.31
C LYS A 179 -13.96 -5.52 -3.52
N ASN A 180 -13.59 -4.33 -4.02
CA ASN A 180 -12.62 -3.46 -3.37
C ASN A 180 -13.10 -3.00 -1.99
N LEU A 181 -14.40 -2.69 -1.85
CA LEU A 181 -15.01 -2.38 -0.56
C LEU A 181 -14.91 -3.54 0.45
N VAL A 182 -15.25 -4.76 0.02
CA VAL A 182 -15.18 -5.96 0.88
C VAL A 182 -13.73 -6.25 1.27
N VAL A 183 -12.81 -6.16 0.32
CA VAL A 183 -11.37 -6.35 0.56
C VAL A 183 -10.85 -5.29 1.53
N GLY A 184 -11.19 -4.01 1.34
CA GLY A 184 -10.78 -2.93 2.23
C GLY A 184 -11.32 -3.10 3.66
N LEU A 185 -12.58 -3.52 3.81
CA LEU A 185 -13.15 -3.85 5.13
C LEU A 185 -12.44 -5.03 5.80
N PHE A 186 -12.06 -6.04 5.03
CA PHE A 186 -11.27 -7.16 5.53
C PHE A 186 -9.88 -6.71 5.97
N GLU A 187 -9.17 -5.95 5.15
CA GLU A 187 -7.86 -5.39 5.49
C GLU A 187 -7.96 -4.54 6.76
N ALA A 188 -8.97 -3.69 6.86
CA ALA A 188 -9.26 -2.87 8.03
C ALA A 188 -9.43 -3.72 9.30
N ALA A 189 -10.21 -4.81 9.22
CA ALA A 189 -10.41 -5.71 10.35
C ALA A 189 -9.11 -6.42 10.76
N VAL A 190 -8.33 -6.93 9.80
CA VAL A 190 -7.02 -7.56 10.05
C VAL A 190 -6.04 -6.55 10.66
N MET A 191 -6.09 -5.32 10.20
CA MET A 191 -5.33 -4.20 10.73
C MET A 191 -5.66 -3.91 12.20
N LEU A 192 -6.93 -3.87 12.57
CA LEU A 192 -7.33 -3.74 13.98
C LEU A 192 -6.84 -4.93 14.83
N VAL A 193 -6.89 -6.15 14.28
CA VAL A 193 -6.31 -7.34 14.92
C VAL A 193 -4.80 -7.18 15.12
N LEU A 194 -4.07 -6.65 14.14
CA LEU A 194 -2.63 -6.36 14.27
C LEU A 194 -2.35 -5.39 15.43
N ILE A 195 -3.14 -4.31 15.57
CA ILE A 195 -3.02 -3.42 16.73
C ILE A 195 -3.21 -4.19 18.04
N VAL A 196 -4.22 -5.05 18.12
CA VAL A 196 -4.43 -5.89 19.31
C VAL A 196 -3.24 -6.82 19.55
N LEU A 197 -2.70 -7.48 18.53
CA LEU A 197 -1.52 -8.35 18.68
C LEU A 197 -0.28 -7.57 19.14
N MET A 198 -0.08 -6.36 18.64
CA MET A 198 1.06 -5.50 18.99
C MET A 198 0.91 -4.88 20.40
N THR A 199 -0.31 -4.67 20.87
CA THR A 199 -0.59 -4.14 22.23
C THR A 199 -0.71 -5.23 23.29
N GLY A 200 -1.06 -6.46 22.88
CA GLY A 200 -2.01 -7.26 23.64
C GLY A 200 -1.52 -8.62 24.12
N PHE A 201 -0.22 -8.89 24.08
CA PHE A 201 0.41 -9.76 25.08
C PHE A 201 1.36 -9.00 26.00
N ARG A 202 1.10 -7.71 26.20
CA ARG A 202 1.76 -6.93 27.25
C ARG A 202 1.41 -7.41 28.68
N LEU A 203 0.64 -8.50 28.82
CA LEU A 203 0.19 -9.17 30.07
C LEU A 203 0.37 -10.70 30.07
N GLY A 204 1.14 -11.28 29.14
CA GLY A 204 1.51 -12.71 29.19
C GLY A 204 2.92 -12.91 29.70
#